data_AF-A0A935UYT7-F1
#
_entry.id   AF-A0A935UYT7-F1
#
_cell.length_a   1.000
_cell.length_b   1.000
_cell.length_c   1.000
_cell.angle_alpha   90.00
_cell.angle_beta   90.00
_cell.angle_gamma   90.00
#
_symmetry.space_group_name_H-M   'P 1'
#
loop_
_entity.id
_entity.type
_entity.pdbx_description
1 polymer ?
#
loop_
_entity_poly.entity_id
_entity_poly.type
_entity_poly.pdbx_seq_one_letter_code
_entity_poly.pdbx_strand_id
1 'polypeptide(L)'
;MINSAWMVRPEDDAAAFVFYGPVDPGTLTVSNADAIITNPVVSITPYAILRVANIGDVNGDGQDDLGLGNFYDSGGGVQRGALYIFYGPLDPVNDTSTADVVITGGYDGELFGFVHGAQSGADLNDDGVGDLLVGSTGTHAAGELAGATYIFYGPLSGSLTTADADVTFPGEAAGDEAADLAAIGDVNNDGYQDVLIGADHYDGAGGTDSGGAFLFYGPLGSGTLPLLSADVIFHGEQPGDAGSGSTVWATPRRWGGRSAFSAAVCGRWGVGGAVYLCMGEGL
;
A
#
# COMPACT_ATOMS: atom_id res chain seq x y z
N MET A 1 4.50 10.41 20.11
CA MET A 1 3.12 10.38 20.68
C MET A 1 2.20 10.10 19.52
N ILE A 2 1.28 9.15 19.66
CA ILE A 2 0.48 8.62 18.54
C ILE A 2 -0.53 9.69 18.10
N ASN A 3 -0.22 10.44 17.05
CA ASN A 3 -1.19 11.31 16.39
C ASN A 3 -1.93 10.45 15.36
N SER A 4 -2.82 9.60 15.84
CA SER A 4 -3.72 8.84 14.96
C SER A 4 -4.57 9.85 14.17
N ALA A 5 -4.20 10.07 12.91
CA ALA A 5 -4.97 10.86 11.98
C ALA A 5 -6.21 10.05 11.56
N TRP A 6 -7.40 10.59 11.81
CA TRP A 6 -8.64 10.04 11.29
C TRP A 6 -9.03 10.80 10.04
N MET A 7 -9.70 10.12 9.10
CA MET A 7 -10.05 10.74 7.84
C MET A 7 -11.45 10.36 7.36
N VAL A 8 -12.12 11.35 6.78
CA VAL A 8 -13.42 11.19 6.12
C VAL A 8 -13.29 11.60 4.65
N ARG A 9 -13.88 10.81 3.76
CA ARG A 9 -14.09 11.13 2.34
C ARG A 9 -15.60 11.22 2.05
N PRO A 10 -16.12 12.37 1.61
CA PRO A 10 -17.46 12.44 1.02
C PRO A 10 -17.45 11.77 -0.35
N GLU A 11 -18.48 11.00 -0.69
CA GLU A 11 -18.56 10.20 -1.93
C GLU A 11 -18.45 11.05 -3.23
N ASP A 12 -18.70 12.37 -3.14
CA ASP A 12 -18.73 13.30 -4.28
C ASP A 12 -17.62 14.37 -4.25
N ASP A 13 -16.79 14.44 -3.20
CA ASP A 13 -15.78 15.48 -3.06
C ASP A 13 -14.37 14.91 -3.28
N ALA A 14 -13.62 15.51 -4.21
CA ALA A 14 -12.20 15.24 -4.45
C ALA A 14 -11.32 15.80 -3.30
N ALA A 15 -11.73 15.53 -2.05
CA ALA A 15 -11.16 16.09 -0.84
C ALA A 15 -11.00 15.04 0.27
N ALA A 16 -9.93 15.17 1.03
CA ALA A 16 -9.65 14.41 2.23
C ALA A 16 -9.67 15.35 3.43
N PHE A 17 -10.36 14.96 4.50
CA PHE A 17 -10.46 15.72 5.74
C PHE A 17 -9.69 15.00 6.83
N VAL A 18 -8.72 15.67 7.45
CA VAL A 18 -7.81 15.09 8.45
C VAL A 18 -8.13 15.64 9.83
N PHE A 19 -8.12 14.74 10.83
CA PHE A 19 -8.34 15.07 12.24
C PHE A 19 -7.18 14.51 13.08
N TYR A 20 -6.48 15.35 13.82
CA TYR A 20 -5.43 14.97 14.74
C TYR A 20 -6.00 14.55 16.10
N GLY A 21 -5.40 13.52 16.70
CA GLY A 21 -5.79 13.03 18.02
C GLY A 21 -5.20 13.87 19.17
N PRO A 22 -5.77 13.76 20.38
CA PRO A 22 -6.94 12.96 20.75
C PRO A 22 -8.26 13.65 20.32
N VAL A 23 -9.14 12.88 19.66
CA VAL A 23 -10.46 13.36 19.24
C VAL A 23 -11.40 13.39 20.46
N ASP A 24 -11.94 14.56 20.80
CA ASP A 24 -13.00 14.71 21.81
C ASP A 24 -14.28 13.98 21.30
N PRO A 25 -15.00 13.17 22.10
CA PRO A 25 -16.19 12.41 21.70
C PRO A 25 -17.41 13.20 21.14
N GLY A 26 -17.22 14.43 20.65
CA GLY A 26 -18.19 15.15 19.83
C GLY A 26 -18.32 14.59 18.40
N THR A 27 -19.21 15.20 17.61
CA THR A 27 -19.40 14.84 16.20
C THR A 27 -18.25 15.41 15.37
N LEU A 28 -17.45 14.53 14.76
CA LEU A 28 -16.52 14.92 13.68
C LEU A 28 -17.32 15.31 12.43
N THR A 29 -17.05 16.49 11.88
CA THR A 29 -17.68 17.01 10.67
C THR A 29 -16.62 17.58 9.73
N VAL A 30 -16.91 17.65 8.44
CA VAL A 30 -16.00 18.30 7.46
C VAL A 30 -15.62 19.74 7.84
N SER A 31 -16.45 20.43 8.63
CA SER A 31 -16.24 21.81 9.08
C SER A 31 -15.32 21.95 10.29
N ASN A 32 -14.99 20.86 10.99
CA ASN A 32 -14.06 20.86 12.13
C ASN A 32 -12.83 20.00 11.89
N ALA A 33 -12.51 19.71 10.63
CA ALA A 33 -11.25 19.08 10.24
C ALA A 33 -10.07 20.01 10.54
N ASP A 34 -8.97 19.42 11.00
CA ASP A 34 -7.72 20.14 11.26
C ASP A 34 -7.00 20.50 9.95
N ALA A 35 -7.13 19.66 8.94
CA ALA A 35 -6.66 19.93 7.58
C ALA A 35 -7.62 19.40 6.52
N ILE A 36 -7.65 20.07 5.37
CA ILE A 36 -8.35 19.62 4.16
C ILE A 36 -7.34 19.55 3.03
N ILE A 37 -7.29 18.43 2.33
CA ILE A 37 -6.48 18.25 1.12
C ILE A 37 -7.40 18.06 -0.06
N THR A 38 -7.22 18.84 -1.13
CA THR A 38 -8.05 18.74 -2.34
C THR A 38 -7.23 18.31 -3.56
N ASN A 39 -7.87 17.61 -4.50
CA ASN A 39 -7.31 17.43 -5.84
C ASN A 39 -8.06 18.33 -6.82
N PRO A 40 -7.51 19.50 -7.20
CA PRO A 40 -8.17 20.43 -8.13
C PRO A 40 -8.27 19.87 -9.55
N VAL A 41 -7.51 18.81 -9.88
CA VAL A 41 -7.56 18.15 -11.18
C VAL A 41 -8.68 17.12 -11.17
N VAL A 42 -9.92 17.59 -11.35
CA VAL A 42 -11.08 16.72 -11.59
C VAL A 42 -10.99 16.21 -13.05
N SER A 43 -10.27 15.11 -13.25
CA SER A 43 -10.23 14.40 -14.54
C SER A 43 -11.53 13.61 -14.71
N ILE A 44 -12.57 14.27 -15.22
CA ILE A 44 -13.81 13.85 -15.95
C ILE A 44 -14.50 12.49 -15.64
N THR A 45 -14.09 11.74 -14.64
CA THR A 45 -14.70 10.48 -14.24
C THR A 45 -15.16 10.61 -12.78
N PRO A 46 -16.39 10.20 -12.45
CA PRO A 46 -16.89 10.16 -11.08
C PRO A 46 -16.18 9.10 -10.20
N TYR A 47 -15.01 8.60 -10.64
CA TYR A 47 -14.20 7.57 -9.99
C TYR A 47 -12.80 8.05 -9.64
N ALA A 48 -12.59 9.36 -9.41
CA ALA A 48 -11.35 9.86 -8.81
C ALA A 48 -11.25 9.35 -7.36
N ILE A 49 -10.96 8.06 -7.21
CA ILE A 49 -10.81 7.40 -5.94
C ILE A 49 -9.47 7.86 -5.39
N LEU A 50 -9.49 8.96 -4.65
CA LEU A 50 -8.36 9.46 -3.90
C LEU A 50 -8.12 8.56 -2.70
N ARG A 51 -7.26 7.54 -2.78
CA ARG A 51 -6.87 6.79 -1.57
C ARG A 51 -6.03 7.69 -0.71
N VAL A 52 -6.27 7.65 0.59
CA VAL A 52 -5.46 8.42 1.52
C VAL A 52 -5.12 7.53 2.70
N ALA A 53 -3.87 7.67 3.14
CA ALA A 53 -3.25 6.84 4.14
C ALA A 53 -2.33 7.70 5.00
N ASN A 54 -2.34 7.47 6.31
CA ASN A 54 -1.16 7.77 7.13
C ASN A 54 -0.08 6.76 6.71
N ILE A 55 1.09 7.26 6.30
CA ILE A 55 2.19 6.47 5.75
C ILE A 55 3.40 6.46 6.68
N GLY A 56 3.23 6.82 7.95
CA GLY A 56 4.34 6.97 8.90
C GLY A 56 5.25 8.16 8.57
N ASP A 57 6.34 8.28 9.31
CA ASP A 57 7.35 9.33 9.18
C ASP A 57 8.33 9.01 8.05
N VAL A 58 8.01 9.38 6.81
CA VAL A 58 8.82 9.07 5.63
C VAL A 58 9.91 10.11 5.36
N ASN A 59 9.97 11.19 6.15
CA ASN A 59 10.99 12.23 6.04
C ASN A 59 11.99 12.23 7.22
N GLY A 60 11.72 11.46 8.28
CA GLY A 60 12.56 11.30 9.46
C GLY A 60 12.47 12.45 10.47
N ASP A 61 11.38 13.21 10.48
CA ASP A 61 11.20 14.36 11.39
C ASP A 61 10.51 14.02 12.73
N GLY A 62 10.07 12.78 12.87
CA GLY A 62 9.41 12.23 14.05
C GLY A 62 7.89 12.40 14.06
N GLN A 63 7.28 12.84 12.96
CA GLN A 63 5.83 12.96 12.80
C GLN A 63 5.34 12.12 11.62
N ASP A 64 4.15 11.55 11.77
CA ASP A 64 3.58 10.78 10.68
C ASP A 64 3.16 11.70 9.52
N ASP A 65 3.46 11.25 8.30
CA ASP A 65 3.13 11.89 7.05
C ASP A 65 1.88 11.26 6.41
N LEU A 66 1.34 11.94 5.40
CA LEU A 66 0.13 11.53 4.71
C LEU A 66 0.36 11.31 3.21
N GLY A 67 -0.04 10.15 2.72
CA GLY A 67 -0.10 9.85 1.28
C GLY A 67 -1.51 10.00 0.72
N LEU A 68 -1.63 10.59 -0.46
CA LEU A 68 -2.84 10.75 -1.28
C LEU A 68 -2.60 10.14 -2.67
N GLY A 69 -3.11 8.94 -2.90
CA GLY A 69 -3.05 8.22 -4.16
C GLY A 69 -4.15 8.64 -5.14
N ASN A 70 -3.78 8.93 -6.38
CA ASN A 70 -4.67 9.24 -7.50
C ASN A 70 -4.37 8.31 -8.69
N PHE A 71 -5.08 7.19 -8.78
CA PHE A 71 -4.86 6.15 -9.80
C PHE A 71 -5.00 6.63 -11.25
N TYR A 72 -5.86 7.61 -11.46
CA TYR A 72 -6.18 8.10 -12.80
C TYR A 72 -5.39 9.35 -13.15
N ASP A 73 -4.40 9.72 -12.34
CA ASP A 73 -3.51 10.81 -12.70
C ASP A 73 -2.77 10.47 -13.99
N SER A 74 -2.77 11.42 -14.91
CA SER A 74 -2.01 11.28 -16.15
C SER A 74 -0.53 11.53 -15.91
N GLY A 75 -0.13 12.43 -15.00
CA GLY A 75 1.21 12.56 -14.39
C GLY A 75 2.45 12.57 -15.29
N GLY A 76 2.32 12.60 -16.62
CA GLY A 76 3.40 12.40 -17.60
C GLY A 76 3.10 11.42 -18.74
N GLY A 77 1.95 10.76 -18.73
CA GLY A 77 1.45 9.83 -19.76
C GLY A 77 -0.06 9.62 -19.68
N VAL A 78 -0.55 8.43 -20.00
CA VAL A 78 -1.99 8.10 -19.93
C VAL A 78 -2.25 7.25 -18.68
N GLN A 79 -2.97 7.79 -17.70
CA GLN A 79 -3.41 7.05 -16.48
C GLN A 79 -2.27 6.28 -15.79
N ARG A 80 -1.12 6.93 -15.62
CA ARG A 80 0.01 6.32 -14.90
C ARG A 80 -0.25 6.21 -13.40
N GLY A 81 -1.13 7.06 -12.89
CA GLY A 81 -1.36 7.23 -11.46
C GLY A 81 -0.25 8.04 -10.80
N ALA A 82 -0.58 8.58 -9.63
CA ALA A 82 0.34 9.36 -8.81
C ALA A 82 0.07 9.15 -7.32
N LEU A 83 1.10 9.33 -6.50
CA LEU A 83 1.01 9.46 -5.06
C LEU A 83 1.58 10.81 -4.64
N TYR A 84 0.76 11.60 -3.96
CA TYR A 84 1.12 12.89 -3.38
C TYR A 84 1.37 12.68 -1.89
N ILE A 85 2.53 13.06 -1.39
CA ILE A 85 2.89 12.96 0.03
C ILE A 85 2.97 14.34 0.62
N PHE A 86 2.41 14.50 1.81
CA PHE A 86 2.40 15.71 2.60
C PHE A 86 3.02 15.42 3.96
N TYR A 87 4.03 16.19 4.34
CA TYR A 87 4.71 15.99 5.61
C TYR A 87 3.86 16.48 6.78
N GLY A 88 4.00 15.79 7.91
CA GLY A 88 3.39 16.17 9.17
C GLY A 88 4.12 17.35 9.85
N PRO A 89 3.42 18.27 10.55
CA PRO A 89 1.98 18.43 10.58
C PRO A 89 1.49 19.21 9.35
N LEU A 90 0.36 18.79 8.81
CA LEU A 90 -0.28 19.43 7.66
C LEU A 90 -0.74 20.86 7.96
N ASP A 91 -0.61 21.74 6.96
CA ASP A 91 -1.29 23.02 6.93
C ASP A 91 -2.83 22.84 6.92
N PRO A 92 -3.64 23.82 7.37
CA PRO A 92 -5.10 23.66 7.42
C PRO A 92 -5.77 23.45 6.04
N VAL A 93 -5.13 23.92 4.96
CA VAL A 93 -5.63 23.80 3.60
C VAL A 93 -4.47 23.44 2.68
N ASN A 94 -4.61 22.32 1.98
CA ASN A 94 -3.64 21.78 1.05
C ASN A 94 -4.33 21.40 -0.27
N ASP A 95 -3.54 21.27 -1.32
CA ASP A 95 -3.95 20.60 -2.54
C ASP A 95 -2.79 19.81 -3.16
N THR A 96 -3.03 19.05 -4.22
CA THR A 96 -1.98 18.24 -4.85
C THR A 96 -0.76 19.05 -5.34
N SER A 97 -0.87 20.37 -5.49
CA SER A 97 0.25 21.25 -5.85
C SER A 97 1.13 21.66 -4.66
N THR A 98 0.65 21.45 -3.42
CA THR A 98 1.40 21.71 -2.18
C THR A 98 2.04 20.45 -1.60
N ALA A 99 1.99 19.31 -2.31
CA ALA A 99 2.63 18.08 -1.88
C ALA A 99 4.16 18.23 -1.80
N ASP A 100 4.75 17.70 -0.74
CA ASP A 100 6.19 17.70 -0.49
C ASP A 100 6.92 16.66 -1.35
N VAL A 101 6.26 15.53 -1.62
CA VAL A 101 6.73 14.49 -2.54
C VAL A 101 5.64 14.15 -3.55
N VAL A 102 6.03 13.97 -4.80
CA VAL A 102 5.15 13.44 -5.85
C VAL A 102 5.84 12.26 -6.51
N ILE A 103 5.20 11.10 -6.45
CA ILE A 103 5.66 9.87 -7.12
C ILE A 103 4.68 9.54 -8.24
N THR A 104 5.16 9.41 -9.47
CA THR A 104 4.32 9.07 -10.63
C THR A 104 4.63 7.68 -11.19
N GLY A 105 3.61 7.04 -11.78
CA GLY A 105 3.82 5.79 -12.52
C GLY A 105 4.75 5.99 -13.73
N GLY A 106 5.51 4.94 -14.04
CA GLY A 106 6.42 4.85 -15.18
C GLY A 106 5.75 4.35 -16.47
N TYR A 107 4.63 3.60 -16.37
CA TYR A 107 3.94 3.00 -17.50
C TYR A 107 2.58 3.64 -17.75
N ASP A 108 2.18 3.73 -19.03
CA ASP A 108 0.81 4.13 -19.38
C ASP A 108 -0.18 3.05 -18.92
N GLY A 109 -1.21 3.45 -18.18
CA GLY A 109 -2.20 2.56 -17.58
C GLY A 109 -1.72 1.81 -16.35
N GLU A 110 -0.62 2.22 -15.70
CA GLU A 110 -0.07 1.58 -14.50
C GLU A 110 -0.98 1.68 -13.27
N LEU A 111 -1.79 2.73 -13.18
CA LEU A 111 -2.67 2.97 -12.02
C LEU A 111 -1.89 2.94 -10.69
N PHE A 112 -0.72 3.57 -10.65
CA PHE A 112 0.09 3.69 -9.44
C PHE A 112 -0.60 4.54 -8.35
N GLY A 113 -0.27 4.27 -7.09
CA GLY A 113 -0.74 5.03 -5.92
C GLY A 113 -1.67 4.25 -4.99
N PHE A 114 -1.61 2.92 -5.01
CA PHE A 114 -2.42 2.06 -4.14
C PHE A 114 -1.76 1.96 -2.76
N VAL A 115 -2.13 2.89 -1.86
CA VAL A 115 -1.59 2.97 -0.49
C VAL A 115 -2.51 2.33 0.55
N HIS A 116 -1.93 1.53 1.44
CA HIS A 116 -2.61 0.68 2.43
C HIS A 116 -2.41 1.19 3.87
N GLY A 117 -2.74 2.46 4.13
CA GLY A 117 -2.77 3.00 5.50
C GLY A 117 -1.50 2.70 6.32
N ALA A 118 -1.67 2.32 7.58
CA ALA A 118 -0.59 1.96 8.50
C ALA A 118 0.30 0.78 8.03
N GLN A 119 -0.07 0.05 6.97
CA GLN A 119 0.75 -1.03 6.39
C GLN A 119 1.73 -0.52 5.32
N SER A 120 1.56 0.73 4.87
CA SER A 120 2.43 1.40 3.90
C SER A 120 3.59 2.17 4.53
N GLY A 121 3.57 2.39 5.86
CA GLY A 121 4.60 3.11 6.59
C GLY A 121 5.32 2.20 7.59
N ALA A 122 6.53 1.77 7.27
CA ALA A 122 7.33 0.89 8.11
C ALA A 122 8.82 1.10 7.82
N ASP A 123 9.67 1.07 8.84
CA ASP A 123 11.12 1.02 8.67
C ASP A 123 11.53 -0.43 8.32
N LEU A 124 11.68 -0.71 7.02
CA LEU A 124 12.00 -2.03 6.46
C LEU A 124 13.51 -2.28 6.36
N ASN A 125 14.31 -1.22 6.38
CA ASN A 125 15.77 -1.31 6.30
C ASN A 125 16.50 -1.08 7.65
N ASP A 126 15.75 -0.82 8.72
CA ASP A 126 16.19 -0.57 10.10
C ASP A 126 17.13 0.64 10.23
N ASP A 127 16.87 1.70 9.46
CA ASP A 127 17.66 2.95 9.48
C ASP A 127 17.07 4.03 10.40
N GLY A 128 15.88 3.79 10.95
CA GLY A 128 15.16 4.69 11.85
C GLY A 128 14.25 5.69 11.15
N VAL A 129 14.11 5.63 9.83
CA VAL A 129 13.17 6.42 9.01
C VAL A 129 12.10 5.48 8.45
N GLY A 130 10.86 5.99 8.33
CA GLY A 130 9.80 5.21 7.70
C GLY A 130 10.03 5.04 6.20
N ASP A 131 9.84 3.82 5.72
CA ASP A 131 9.82 3.50 4.30
C ASP A 131 8.38 3.43 3.79
N LEU A 132 8.24 3.60 2.48
CA LEU A 132 6.96 3.65 1.80
C LEU A 132 6.73 2.42 0.93
N LEU A 133 5.62 1.72 1.17
CA LEU A 133 5.13 0.63 0.33
C LEU A 133 3.90 1.06 -0.48
N VAL A 134 3.93 0.89 -1.80
CA VAL A 134 2.86 1.32 -2.71
C VAL A 134 2.59 0.27 -3.79
N GLY A 135 1.31 -0.03 -4.01
CA GLY A 135 0.86 -0.89 -5.10
C GLY A 135 0.49 -0.14 -6.38
N SER A 136 0.51 -0.87 -7.47
CA SER A 136 -0.05 -0.50 -8.77
C SER A 136 -0.80 -1.71 -9.34
N THR A 137 -2.06 -1.55 -9.68
CA THR A 137 -2.91 -2.65 -10.18
C THR A 137 -2.91 -2.77 -11.70
N GLY A 138 -2.41 -1.75 -12.39
CA GLY A 138 -2.51 -1.62 -13.84
C GLY A 138 -1.40 -2.30 -14.63
N THR A 139 -1.07 -1.72 -15.77
CA THR A 139 -0.03 -2.19 -16.68
C THR A 139 1.34 -2.13 -16.04
N HIS A 140 2.10 -3.21 -16.17
CA HIS A 140 3.52 -3.25 -15.85
C HIS A 140 4.30 -4.07 -16.90
N ALA A 141 5.59 -4.35 -16.65
CA ALA A 141 6.48 -4.99 -17.63
C ALA A 141 5.98 -6.37 -18.13
N ALA A 142 5.26 -7.13 -17.30
CA ALA A 142 4.72 -8.45 -17.66
C ALA A 142 3.40 -8.38 -18.46
N GLY A 143 2.75 -7.22 -18.52
CA GLY A 143 1.55 -6.99 -19.32
C GLY A 143 0.52 -6.06 -18.68
N GLU A 144 -0.63 -5.94 -19.34
CA GLU A 144 -1.81 -5.24 -18.80
C GLU A 144 -2.30 -5.96 -17.54
N LEU A 145 -2.63 -5.19 -16.49
CA LEU A 145 -3.07 -5.69 -15.19
C LEU A 145 -2.10 -6.68 -14.52
N ALA A 146 -0.83 -6.72 -14.94
CA ALA A 146 0.17 -7.49 -14.19
C ALA A 146 0.34 -6.94 -12.77
N GLY A 147 0.21 -5.61 -12.63
CA GLY A 147 0.49 -4.89 -11.40
C GLY A 147 1.95 -4.99 -10.96
N ALA A 148 2.26 -4.23 -9.91
CA ALA A 148 3.51 -4.29 -9.19
C ALA A 148 3.38 -3.64 -7.82
N THR A 149 4.23 -4.06 -6.89
CA THR A 149 4.45 -3.39 -5.62
C THR A 149 5.83 -2.76 -5.58
N TYR A 150 5.92 -1.56 -5.01
CA TYR A 150 7.13 -0.76 -4.91
C TYR A 150 7.46 -0.45 -3.46
N ILE A 151 8.74 -0.45 -3.12
CA ILE A 151 9.28 0.06 -1.86
C ILE A 151 10.20 1.23 -2.19
N PHE A 152 10.00 2.33 -1.49
CA PHE A 152 10.92 3.47 -1.47
C PHE A 152 11.44 3.64 -0.05
N TYR A 153 12.75 3.55 0.11
CA TYR A 153 13.40 3.78 1.39
C TYR A 153 13.43 5.27 1.73
N GLY A 154 13.10 5.58 2.98
CA GLY A 154 13.18 6.94 3.48
C GLY A 154 14.63 7.45 3.58
N PRO A 155 14.84 8.76 3.76
CA PRO A 155 13.84 9.81 3.70
C PRO A 155 13.45 10.16 2.25
N LEU A 156 12.15 10.30 1.99
CA LEU A 156 11.61 10.67 0.67
C LEU A 156 11.55 12.17 0.51
N SER A 157 11.83 12.69 -0.69
CA SER A 157 11.64 14.12 -1.01
C SER A 157 11.52 14.38 -2.51
N GLY A 158 10.85 15.48 -2.89
CA GLY A 158 10.86 15.99 -4.27
C GLY A 158 9.99 15.20 -5.25
N SER A 159 10.47 15.02 -6.49
CA SER A 159 9.73 14.32 -7.54
C SER A 159 10.41 13.00 -7.88
N LEU A 160 9.66 11.91 -7.78
CA LEU A 160 10.10 10.56 -8.05
C LEU A 160 9.19 9.89 -9.09
N THR A 161 9.63 8.75 -9.59
CA THR A 161 8.87 7.84 -10.43
C THR A 161 8.99 6.43 -9.89
N THR A 162 8.19 5.49 -10.38
CA THR A 162 8.35 4.06 -10.03
C THR A 162 9.70 3.47 -10.44
N ALA A 163 10.47 4.14 -11.31
CA ALA A 163 11.84 3.74 -11.63
C ALA A 163 12.86 4.11 -10.53
N ASP A 164 12.48 4.96 -9.58
CA ASP A 164 13.31 5.37 -8.44
C ASP A 164 13.06 4.49 -7.20
N ALA A 165 12.17 3.49 -7.29
CA ALA A 165 11.92 2.55 -6.21
C ALA A 165 13.18 1.72 -5.89
N ASP A 166 13.46 1.54 -4.61
CA ASP A 166 14.57 0.72 -4.14
C ASP A 166 14.30 -0.76 -4.37
N VAL A 167 13.06 -1.21 -4.16
CA VAL A 167 12.63 -2.59 -4.43
C VAL A 167 11.36 -2.58 -5.27
N THR A 168 11.30 -3.48 -6.25
CA THR A 168 10.10 -3.69 -7.09
C THR A 168 9.74 -5.16 -7.16
N PHE A 169 8.46 -5.46 -6.91
CA PHE A 169 7.84 -6.77 -7.04
C PHE A 169 6.85 -6.77 -8.20
N PRO A 170 7.28 -7.12 -9.42
CA PRO A 170 6.39 -7.16 -10.56
C PRO A 170 5.48 -8.40 -10.52
N GLY A 171 4.25 -8.29 -11.03
CA GLY A 171 3.45 -9.47 -11.36
C GLY A 171 4.20 -10.39 -12.34
N GLU A 172 3.96 -11.70 -12.24
CA GLU A 172 4.66 -12.70 -13.06
C GLU A 172 4.11 -12.74 -14.49
N ALA A 173 2.82 -12.44 -14.65
CA ALA A 173 2.10 -12.42 -15.92
C ALA A 173 1.05 -11.29 -16.00
N ALA A 174 0.55 -11.06 -17.20
CA ALA A 174 -0.58 -10.17 -17.43
C ALA A 174 -1.82 -10.67 -16.67
N GLY A 175 -2.49 -9.77 -15.95
CA GLY A 175 -3.68 -10.07 -15.17
C GLY A 175 -3.43 -10.46 -13.72
N ASP A 176 -2.19 -10.73 -13.29
CA ASP A 176 -1.90 -11.22 -11.92
C ASP A 176 -2.28 -10.22 -10.80
N GLU A 177 -2.29 -8.92 -11.10
CA GLU A 177 -2.61 -7.82 -10.17
C GLU A 177 -1.78 -7.85 -8.87
N ALA A 178 -0.44 -7.84 -8.98
CA ALA A 178 0.50 -7.88 -7.85
C ALA A 178 0.61 -6.54 -7.07
N ALA A 179 -0.50 -6.04 -6.56
CA ALA A 179 -0.62 -4.69 -6.00
C ALA A 179 -0.90 -4.65 -4.49
N ASP A 180 -1.39 -5.74 -3.91
CA ASP A 180 -1.68 -5.80 -2.47
C ASP A 180 -0.41 -6.01 -1.67
N LEU A 181 -0.32 -5.35 -0.52
CA LEU A 181 0.89 -5.35 0.28
C LEU A 181 0.62 -5.14 1.76
N ALA A 182 1.57 -5.61 2.57
CA ALA A 182 1.70 -5.22 3.96
C ALA A 182 3.12 -5.40 4.50
N ALA A 183 3.61 -4.43 5.26
CA ALA A 183 4.61 -4.71 6.29
C ALA A 183 3.96 -5.52 7.42
N ILE A 184 4.46 -6.72 7.68
CA ILE A 184 3.86 -7.68 8.63
C ILE A 184 4.66 -7.80 9.94
N GLY A 185 5.74 -7.02 10.07
CA GLY A 185 6.71 -7.11 11.15
C GLY A 185 7.65 -8.30 11.00
N ASP A 186 8.54 -8.48 11.97
CA ASP A 186 9.51 -9.58 12.00
C ASP A 186 8.80 -10.91 12.37
N VAL A 187 8.54 -11.78 11.39
CA VAL A 187 7.84 -13.05 11.58
C VAL A 187 8.79 -14.24 11.72
N ASN A 188 10.05 -14.09 11.30
CA ASN A 188 11.09 -15.13 11.42
C ASN A 188 12.03 -14.90 12.64
N ASN A 189 11.86 -13.81 13.37
CA ASN A 189 12.65 -13.33 14.51
C ASN A 189 14.13 -13.04 14.18
N ASP A 190 14.42 -12.50 13.00
CA ASP A 190 15.78 -12.12 12.61
C ASP A 190 16.15 -10.66 12.93
N GLY A 191 15.18 -9.87 13.39
CA GLY A 191 15.34 -8.47 13.76
C GLY A 191 14.87 -7.47 12.70
N TYR A 192 14.49 -7.93 11.50
CA TYR A 192 14.04 -7.06 10.39
C TYR A 192 12.55 -7.22 10.12
N GLN A 193 11.92 -6.19 9.55
CA GLN A 193 10.52 -6.29 9.16
C GLN A 193 10.36 -7.10 7.88
N ASP A 194 9.39 -8.00 7.88
CA ASP A 194 9.04 -8.80 6.71
C ASP A 194 7.88 -8.16 5.94
N VAL A 195 7.82 -8.48 4.65
CA VAL A 195 6.82 -7.94 3.71
C VAL A 195 6.02 -9.07 3.08
N LEU A 196 4.71 -8.89 3.01
CA LEU A 196 3.78 -9.80 2.34
C LEU A 196 3.14 -9.09 1.16
N ILE A 197 3.28 -9.67 -0.02
CA ILE A 197 2.71 -9.17 -1.28
C ILE A 197 1.59 -10.10 -1.72
N GLY A 198 0.44 -9.54 -2.12
CA GLY A 198 -0.67 -10.27 -2.72
C GLY A 198 -0.70 -10.07 -4.23
N ALA A 199 -0.95 -11.16 -4.96
CA ALA A 199 -1.28 -11.13 -6.38
C ALA A 199 -2.61 -11.86 -6.57
N ASP A 200 -3.65 -11.08 -6.85
CA ASP A 200 -5.04 -11.52 -6.68
C ASP A 200 -5.49 -12.59 -7.65
N HIS A 201 -4.93 -12.55 -8.86
CA HIS A 201 -5.30 -13.42 -9.96
C HIS A 201 -4.12 -14.27 -10.41
N TYR A 202 -3.10 -14.42 -9.56
CA TYR A 202 -1.95 -15.26 -9.85
C TYR A 202 -2.34 -16.71 -10.21
N ASP A 203 -1.83 -17.17 -11.35
CA ASP A 203 -1.99 -18.54 -11.87
C ASP A 203 -1.05 -19.54 -11.17
N GLY A 204 -1.31 -19.77 -9.89
CA GLY A 204 -0.52 -20.67 -9.04
C GLY A 204 -0.90 -22.15 -9.11
N ALA A 205 -0.50 -22.90 -8.07
CA ALA A 205 -0.76 -24.34 -7.96
C ALA A 205 -2.26 -24.69 -7.89
N GLY A 206 -3.11 -23.75 -7.47
CA GLY A 206 -4.58 -23.88 -7.47
C GLY A 206 -5.23 -23.78 -8.85
N GLY A 207 -4.49 -23.34 -9.87
CA GLY A 207 -4.96 -23.16 -11.24
C GLY A 207 -5.23 -21.71 -11.61
N THR A 208 -5.95 -21.49 -12.70
CA THR A 208 -6.20 -20.15 -13.25
C THR A 208 -6.92 -19.24 -12.27
N ASP A 209 -6.43 -18.01 -12.09
CA ASP A 209 -6.94 -16.99 -11.17
C ASP A 209 -7.12 -17.54 -9.74
N SER A 210 -6.23 -18.44 -9.30
CA SER A 210 -6.28 -18.95 -7.93
C SER A 210 -5.78 -17.93 -6.91
N GLY A 211 -4.98 -16.96 -7.35
CA GLY A 211 -4.35 -15.97 -6.50
C GLY A 211 -3.20 -16.53 -5.66
N GLY A 212 -2.43 -15.64 -5.06
CA GLY A 212 -1.32 -16.02 -4.20
C GLY A 212 -0.86 -14.88 -3.30
N ALA A 213 -0.16 -15.25 -2.23
CA ALA A 213 0.55 -14.31 -1.37
C ALA A 213 2.01 -14.74 -1.21
N PHE A 214 2.91 -13.77 -1.17
CA PHE A 214 4.36 -13.95 -1.29
C PHE A 214 5.03 -13.23 -0.13
N LEU A 215 5.60 -14.00 0.79
CA LEU A 215 6.30 -13.50 1.96
C LEU A 215 7.79 -13.40 1.67
N PHE A 216 8.32 -12.20 1.81
CA PHE A 216 9.74 -11.92 1.75
C PHE A 216 10.26 -11.56 3.14
N TYR A 217 11.30 -12.25 3.57
CA TYR A 217 11.99 -11.91 4.80
C TYR A 217 12.87 -10.68 4.62
N GLY A 218 12.89 -9.84 5.64
CA GLY A 218 13.83 -8.73 5.75
C GLY A 218 15.26 -9.21 6.05
N PRO A 219 16.26 -8.32 5.98
CA PRO A 219 16.19 -7.03 5.31
C PRO A 219 16.13 -7.23 3.79
N LEU A 220 15.30 -6.43 3.13
CA LEU A 220 15.24 -6.42 1.67
C LEU A 220 16.46 -5.68 1.12
N GLY A 221 16.99 -6.17 -0.01
CA GLY A 221 18.07 -5.52 -0.73
C GLY A 221 17.56 -4.37 -1.61
N SER A 222 18.11 -4.26 -2.82
CA SER A 222 17.57 -3.36 -3.85
C SER A 222 17.45 -4.05 -5.20
N GLY A 223 16.62 -3.48 -6.06
CA GLY A 223 16.33 -3.96 -7.41
C GLY A 223 15.00 -4.70 -7.52
N THR A 224 14.86 -5.45 -8.62
CA THR A 224 13.63 -6.18 -8.93
C THR A 224 13.68 -7.58 -8.31
N LEU A 225 12.69 -7.89 -7.47
CA LEU A 225 12.49 -9.20 -6.85
C LEU A 225 11.24 -9.85 -7.46
N PRO A 226 11.37 -10.90 -8.29
CA PRO A 226 10.21 -11.66 -8.78
C PRO A 226 9.42 -12.25 -7.61
N LEU A 227 8.10 -12.33 -7.72
CA LEU A 227 7.24 -12.92 -6.68
C LEU A 227 7.66 -14.36 -6.36
N LEU A 228 8.06 -15.12 -7.39
CA LEU A 228 8.52 -16.51 -7.22
C LEU A 228 9.88 -16.65 -6.51
N SER A 229 10.53 -15.54 -6.16
CA SER A 229 11.73 -15.55 -5.32
C SER A 229 11.44 -15.40 -3.81
N ALA A 230 10.16 -15.29 -3.44
CA ALA A 230 9.73 -15.20 -2.04
C ALA A 230 10.17 -16.40 -1.20
N ASP A 231 10.43 -16.15 0.08
CA ASP A 231 10.83 -17.16 1.06
C ASP A 231 9.68 -18.13 1.36
N VAL A 232 8.44 -17.62 1.38
CA VAL A 232 7.23 -18.43 1.52
C VAL A 232 6.19 -17.99 0.50
N ILE A 233 5.63 -18.96 -0.22
CA ILE A 233 4.56 -18.74 -1.20
C ILE A 233 3.29 -19.44 -0.71
N PHE A 234 2.23 -18.66 -0.55
CA PHE A 234 0.88 -19.12 -0.27
C PHE A 234 0.11 -19.19 -1.59
N HIS A 235 -0.36 -20.37 -1.95
CA HIS A 235 -1.15 -20.57 -3.15
C HIS A 235 -2.65 -20.61 -2.81
N GLY A 236 -3.47 -20.02 -3.69
CA GLY A 236 -4.89 -20.33 -3.71
C GLY A 236 -5.15 -21.82 -3.94
N GLU A 237 -6.28 -22.31 -3.44
CA GLU A 237 -6.57 -23.75 -3.46
C GLU A 237 -7.32 -24.20 -4.73
N GLN A 238 -8.10 -23.31 -5.35
CA GLN A 238 -8.92 -23.63 -6.53
C GLN A 238 -8.85 -22.54 -7.63
N PRO A 239 -9.19 -22.90 -8.87
CA PRO A 239 -9.31 -21.91 -9.94
C PRO A 239 -10.42 -20.91 -9.64
N GLY A 240 -10.14 -19.62 -9.82
CA GLY A 240 -11.10 -18.54 -9.58
C GLY A 240 -11.37 -18.24 -8.10
N ASP A 241 -10.50 -18.69 -7.18
CA ASP A 241 -10.35 -18.13 -5.83
C ASP A 241 -9.63 -16.77 -5.87
N ALA A 242 -9.97 -15.96 -6.89
CA ALA A 242 -9.50 -14.61 -7.07
C ALA A 242 -9.83 -13.79 -5.82
N GLY A 243 -8.82 -13.09 -5.30
CA GLY A 243 -8.91 -12.45 -3.99
C GLY A 243 -8.18 -13.21 -2.87
N SER A 244 -7.44 -14.27 -3.20
CA SER A 244 -6.49 -14.91 -2.27
C SER A 244 -5.37 -13.96 -1.81
N GLY A 245 -5.12 -12.87 -2.55
CA GLY A 245 -4.23 -11.75 -2.17
C GLY A 245 -4.96 -10.49 -1.62
N SER A 246 -6.26 -10.36 -1.88
CA SER A 246 -7.05 -9.10 -1.82
C SER A 246 -7.15 -8.43 -0.46
N THR A 247 -6.76 -9.15 0.59
CA THR A 247 -6.82 -8.68 1.96
C THR A 247 -5.64 -9.24 2.76
N VAL A 248 -4.44 -8.86 2.35
CA VAL A 248 -3.27 -8.96 3.24
C VAL A 248 -3.43 -7.93 4.37
N TRP A 249 -4.00 -8.35 5.51
CA TRP A 249 -4.13 -7.49 6.68
C TRP A 249 -3.26 -7.99 7.84
N ALA A 250 -2.09 -7.38 8.00
CA ALA A 250 -1.29 -7.49 9.21
C ALA A 250 -1.84 -6.52 10.25
N THR A 251 -2.36 -7.03 11.36
CA THR A 251 -2.27 -6.26 12.60
C THR A 251 -1.04 -6.74 13.34
N PRO A 252 -0.02 -5.90 13.59
CA PRO A 252 1.09 -6.27 14.47
C PRO A 252 0.55 -6.39 15.91
N ARG A 253 -0.05 -7.53 16.24
CA ARG A 253 -0.44 -7.87 17.61
C ARG A 253 0.61 -8.80 18.18
N ARG A 254 1.31 -8.34 19.21
CA ARG A 254 2.14 -9.20 20.07
C ARG A 254 1.25 -10.18 20.83
N TRP A 255 1.04 -11.38 20.32
CA TRP A 255 0.38 -12.44 21.08
C TRP A 255 1.43 -13.26 21.83
N GLY A 256 1.60 -12.97 23.13
CA GLY A 256 2.60 -13.65 23.95
C GLY A 256 4.05 -13.36 23.55
N GLY A 257 4.32 -12.18 22.98
CA GLY A 257 5.65 -11.72 22.59
C GLY A 257 6.06 -11.99 21.13
N ARG A 258 5.15 -12.52 20.30
CA ARG A 258 5.41 -12.87 18.88
C ARG A 258 4.65 -11.96 17.91
N SER A 259 5.24 -11.69 16.75
CA SER A 259 4.55 -11.11 15.60
C SER A 259 3.57 -12.12 15.00
N ALA A 260 2.39 -11.66 14.60
CA ALA A 260 1.37 -12.48 13.96
C ALA A 260 0.67 -11.63 12.90
N PHE A 261 0.31 -12.25 11.77
CA PHE A 261 -0.45 -11.62 10.71
C PHE A 261 -1.60 -12.51 10.26
N SER A 262 -2.65 -11.90 9.71
CA SER A 262 -3.73 -12.61 9.03
C SER A 262 -3.67 -12.30 7.54
N ALA A 263 -3.51 -13.33 6.73
CA ALA A 263 -3.78 -13.24 5.31
C ALA A 263 -5.19 -13.81 5.10
N ALA A 264 -6.12 -13.01 4.58
CA ALA A 264 -7.43 -13.52 4.23
C ALA A 264 -7.44 -13.93 2.75
N VAL A 265 -7.76 -15.20 2.52
CA VAL A 265 -8.02 -15.75 1.20
C VAL A 265 -9.52 -15.71 0.98
N CYS A 266 -9.98 -14.70 0.25
CA CYS A 266 -11.38 -14.62 -0.12
C CYS A 266 -11.66 -15.61 -1.27
N GLY A 267 -12.37 -16.69 -0.96
CA GLY A 267 -12.87 -17.62 -1.97
C GLY A 267 -13.97 -16.98 -2.84
N ARG A 268 -14.25 -17.62 -3.97
CA ARG A 268 -15.26 -17.20 -4.95
C ARG A 268 -16.60 -16.79 -4.31
N TRP A 269 -17.25 -15.74 -4.83
CA TRP A 269 -18.60 -15.32 -4.42
C TRP A 269 -19.57 -16.51 -4.28
N GLY A 270 -19.99 -16.80 -3.04
CA GLY A 270 -20.93 -17.89 -2.70
C GLY A 270 -20.29 -19.23 -2.32
N VAL A 271 -18.96 -19.34 -2.29
CA VAL A 271 -18.19 -20.49 -1.82
C VAL A 271 -17.21 -19.93 -0.79
N GLY A 272 -17.54 -20.03 0.50
CA GLY A 272 -16.90 -19.23 1.56
C GLY A 272 -15.37 -19.16 1.51
N GLY A 273 -14.80 -18.00 1.82
CA GLY A 273 -13.35 -17.80 1.91
C GLY A 273 -12.72 -18.39 3.17
N ALA A 274 -11.39 -18.53 3.13
CA ALA A 274 -10.56 -18.98 4.24
C ALA A 274 -9.73 -17.82 4.78
N VAL A 275 -9.66 -17.65 6.10
CA VAL A 275 -8.69 -16.74 6.72
C VAL A 275 -7.52 -17.58 7.20
N TYR A 276 -6.35 -17.35 6.63
CA TYR A 276 -5.10 -17.95 7.08
C TYR A 276 -4.49 -17.05 8.16
N LEU A 277 -4.56 -17.51 9.41
CA LEU A 277 -3.80 -16.90 10.50
C LEU A 277 -2.41 -17.57 10.54
N CYS A 278 -1.39 -16.85 10.10
CA CYS A 278 -0.01 -17.28 10.26
C CYS A 278 0.55 -16.65 11.53
N MET A 279 1.03 -17.50 12.44
CA MET A 279 1.74 -17.07 13.64
C MET A 279 3.21 -17.42 13.48
N GLY A 280 4.11 -16.48 13.76
CA GLY A 280 5.55 -16.74 13.71
C GLY A 280 5.92 -17.90 14.63
N GLU A 281 6.69 -18.86 14.10
CA GLU A 281 7.21 -19.96 14.90
C GLU A 281 8.37 -19.45 15.75
N GLY A 282 8.28 -19.65 17.07
CA GLY A 282 9.43 -19.48 17.95
C GLY A 282 10.12 -20.82 18.11
N LEU A 283 11.41 -20.91 17.77
CA LEU A 283 12.29 -21.97 18.26
C LEU A 283 12.72 -21.70 19.70
#